data_AF-A0A3D1TAN1-F1
#
_entry.id   AF-A0A3D1TAN1-F1
#
_cell.length_a   1.000
_cell.length_b   1.000
_cell.length_c   1.000
_cell.angle_alpha   90.00
_cell.angle_beta   90.00
_cell.angle_gamma   90.00
#
_symmetry.space_group_name_H-M   'P 1'
#
loop_
_entity.id
_entity.type
_entity.pdbx_description
1 polymer ?
#
loop_
_entity_poly.entity_id
_entity_poly.type
_entity_poly.pdbx_seq_one_letter_code
_entity_poly.pdbx_strand_id
1 'polypeptide(L)' 'DLFYKEVFEEIVDVESIEVLEAGGLRAVVRVVRKFGGSTMDQRLVVRAGSKRIDFETNIDWQERKRFLKVAFPVDVRSQR' A
#
# COMPACT_ATOMS: atom_id res chain seq x y z
N ASP A 1 28.96 -16.98 -11.78
CA ASP A 1 28.32 -16.16 -12.81
C ASP A 1 26.87 -16.59 -12.92
N LEU A 2 25.93 -15.83 -12.34
CA LEU A 2 24.49 -16.13 -12.34
C LEU A 2 23.75 -14.80 -12.20
N PHE A 3 23.39 -14.24 -13.34
CA PHE A 3 22.66 -12.98 -13.46
C PHE A 3 21.24 -13.15 -12.89
N TYR A 4 21.07 -12.88 -11.59
CA TYR A 4 19.75 -12.65 -11.02
C TYR A 4 19.27 -11.28 -11.49
N LYS A 5 18.49 -11.23 -12.58
CA LYS A 5 17.76 -10.02 -12.94
C LYS A 5 16.62 -9.86 -11.94
N GLU A 6 16.73 -8.86 -11.07
CA GLU A 6 15.60 -8.39 -10.28
C GLU A 6 14.53 -7.87 -11.24
N VAL A 7 13.49 -8.67 -11.46
CA VAL A 7 12.27 -8.23 -12.14
C VAL A 7 11.33 -7.71 -11.06
N PHE A 8 10.95 -6.44 -11.15
CA PHE A 8 9.93 -5.85 -10.30
C PHE A 8 8.68 -5.57 -11.13
N GLU A 9 7.55 -5.62 -10.45
CA GLU A 9 6.22 -5.32 -10.99
C GLU A 9 5.58 -4.31 -10.03
N GLU A 10 5.11 -3.20 -10.56
CA GLU A 10 4.38 -2.21 -9.75
C GLU A 10 2.89 -2.58 -9.70
N ILE A 11 2.35 -2.71 -8.48
CA ILE A 11 0.93 -3.00 -8.28
C ILE A 11 0.19 -1.66 -8.16
N VAL A 12 -0.12 -1.08 -9.32
CA VAL A 12 -0.79 0.25 -9.41
C VAL A 12 -2.29 0.14 -9.67
N ASP A 13 -2.75 -1.00 -10.18
CA ASP A 13 -4.16 -1.24 -10.42
C ASP A 13 -4.94 -1.30 -9.11
N VAL A 14 -6.17 -0.77 -9.15
CA VAL A 14 -7.08 -0.69 -8.01
C VAL A 14 -8.35 -1.42 -8.38
N GLU A 15 -8.77 -2.36 -7.53
CA GLU A 15 -10.06 -3.04 -7.66
C GLU A 15 -11.18 -2.14 -7.14
N SER A 16 -11.00 -1.54 -5.97
CA SER A 16 -11.98 -0.62 -5.39
C SER A 16 -11.36 0.38 -4.42
N ILE A 17 -12.03 1.53 -4.27
CA ILE A 17 -11.76 2.54 -3.25
C ILE A 17 -13.08 2.89 -2.58
N GLU A 18 -13.13 2.80 -1.26
CA GLU A 18 -14.32 3.04 -0.46
C GLU A 18 -13.98 3.93 0.74
N VAL A 19 -14.83 4.93 1.01
CA VAL A 19 -14.75 5.68 2.26
C VAL A 19 -15.52 4.90 3.32
N LEU A 20 -14.80 4.32 4.28
CA LEU A 20 -15.42 3.54 5.36
C LEU A 20 -15.92 4.44 6.50
N GLU A 21 -15.22 5.55 6.74
CA GLU A 21 -15.54 6.50 7.79
C GLU A 21 -15.17 7.91 7.34
N ALA A 22 -16.10 8.86 7.47
CA ALA A 22 -15.89 10.26 7.15
C ALA A 22 -16.61 11.16 8.16
N GLY A 23 -16.23 11.06 9.44
CA GLY A 23 -16.81 11.91 10.49
C GLY A 23 -16.12 11.81 11.85
N GLY A 24 -16.26 12.87 12.66
CA GLY A 24 -15.79 12.89 14.05
C GLY A 24 -14.27 13.01 14.20
N LEU A 25 -13.63 11.96 14.72
CA LEU A 25 -12.22 11.95 15.15
C LEU A 25 -11.26 11.29 14.16
N ARG A 26 -11.77 10.64 13.11
CA ARG A 26 -10.92 10.06 12.05
C ARG A 26 -11.68 9.92 10.73
N ALA A 27 -10.93 9.79 9.65
CA ALA A 27 -11.40 9.38 8.34
C ALA A 27 -10.64 8.11 7.92
N VAL A 28 -11.34 7.19 7.26
CA VAL A 28 -10.79 5.91 6.82
C VAL A 28 -11.17 5.66 5.37
N VAL A 29 -10.16 5.49 4.52
CA VAL A 29 -10.33 5.04 3.13
C VAL A 29 -9.80 3.61 3.01
N ARG A 30 -10.62 2.72 2.47
CA ARG A 30 -10.22 1.36 2.12
C ARG A 30 -9.89 1.29 0.64
N VAL A 31 -8.77 0.67 0.32
CA VAL A 31 -8.32 0.40 -1.05
C VAL A 31 -8.10 -1.11 -1.17
N VAL A 32 -8.73 -1.72 -2.17
CA VAL A 32 -8.52 -3.13 -2.50
C VAL A 32 -7.73 -3.22 -3.79
N ARG A 33 -6.69 -4.06 -3.81
CA ARG A 33 -5.87 -4.34 -4.99
C ARG A 33 -5.71 -5.84 -5.19
N LYS A 34 -5.54 -6.24 -6.45
CA LYS A 34 -5.21 -7.62 -6.82
C LYS A 34 -3.88 -7.64 -7.55
N PHE A 35 -3.10 -8.68 -7.33
CA PHE A 35 -1.90 -8.98 -8.11
C PHE A 35 -1.70 -10.49 -8.13
N GLY A 36 -1.52 -11.06 -9.32
CA GLY A 36 -1.50 -12.52 -9.47
C GLY A 36 -2.75 -13.17 -8.87
N GLY A 37 -2.55 -14.10 -7.94
CA GLY A 37 -3.62 -14.75 -7.17
C GLY A 37 -3.89 -14.11 -5.80
N SER A 38 -3.17 -13.04 -5.46
CA SER A 38 -3.19 -12.42 -4.13
C SER A 38 -4.10 -11.19 -4.09
N THR A 39 -4.69 -10.93 -2.92
CA THR A 39 -5.54 -9.76 -2.69
C THR A 39 -5.02 -8.96 -1.51
N MET A 40 -4.89 -7.64 -1.69
CA MET A 40 -4.47 -6.70 -0.66
C MET A 40 -5.63 -5.78 -0.30
N ASP A 41 -5.94 -5.73 1.00
CA ASP A 41 -6.89 -4.82 1.63
C ASP A 41 -6.09 -3.83 2.49
N GLN A 42 -6.10 -2.56 2.09
CA GLN A 42 -5.40 -1.52 2.82
C GLN A 42 -6.38 -0.45 3.32
N ARG A 43 -6.27 -0.07 4.59
CA ARG A 43 -6.98 1.07 5.17
C ARG A 43 -6.01 2.21 5.45
N LEU A 44 -6.31 3.36 4.86
CA LEU A 44 -5.61 4.62 5.08
C LEU A 44 -6.40 5.41 6.12
N VAL A 45 -5.81 5.60 7.29
CA VAL A 45 -6.47 6.22 8.44
C VAL A 45 -5.84 7.57 8.74
N VAL A 46 -6.66 8.61 8.76
CA VAL A 46 -6.28 9.97 9.19
C VAL A 46 -7.04 10.30 10.46
N ARG A 47 -6.35 10.71 11.52
CA ARG A 47 -6.97 11.08 12.80
C ARG A 47 -6.93 12.58 13.01
N ALA A 48 -8.01 13.14 13.57
CA ALA A 48 -8.09 14.55 13.92
C ALA A 48 -6.95 14.93 14.89
N GLY A 49 -6.27 16.03 14.61
CA GLY A 49 -5.14 16.53 15.42
C GLY A 49 -3.81 15.76 15.25
N SER A 50 -3.76 14.69 14.45
CA SER A 50 -2.54 13.93 14.18
C SER A 50 -1.81 14.44 12.93
N LYS A 51 -0.47 14.54 12.99
CA LYS A 51 0.39 14.79 11.80
C LYS A 51 0.80 13.50 11.07
N ARG A 52 0.28 12.35 11.49
CA ARG A 52 0.61 11.02 10.96
C ARG A 52 -0.60 10.42 10.24
N ILE A 53 -0.31 9.71 9.14
CA ILE A 53 -1.24 8.83 8.43
C ILE A 53 -0.88 7.38 8.80
N ASP A 54 -1.88 6.57 9.10
CA ASP A 54 -1.71 5.13 9.34
C ASP A 54 -2.14 4.31 8.13
N PHE A 55 -1.33 3.31 7.80
CA PHE A 55 -1.59 2.34 6.74
C PHE A 55 -1.75 0.96 7.37
N GLU A 56 -2.98 0.49 7.52
CA GLU A 56 -3.29 -0.86 7.99
C GLU A 56 -3.44 -1.76 6.75
N THR A 57 -2.54 -2.72 6.56
CA THR A 57 -2.52 -3.57 5.35
C THR A 57 -2.72 -5.03 5.74
N ASN A 58 -3.76 -5.66 5.18
CA ASN A 58 -3.99 -7.09 5.24
C ASN A 58 -3.83 -7.67 3.85
N ILE A 59 -3.12 -8.78 3.74
CA ILE A 59 -2.86 -9.41 2.44
C ILE A 59 -3.17 -10.89 2.54
N ASP A 60 -4.05 -11.36 1.67
CA ASP A 60 -4.16 -12.78 1.36
C ASP A 60 -3.10 -13.11 0.30
N TRP A 61 -1.97 -13.66 0.77
CA TRP A 61 -0.77 -13.88 -0.03
C TRP A 61 -0.73 -15.30 -0.60
N GLN A 62 -0.79 -15.40 -1.92
CA GLN A 62 -0.81 -16.66 -2.66
C GLN A 62 0.45 -16.87 -3.53
N GLU A 63 1.38 -15.91 -3.54
CA GLU A 63 2.55 -15.97 -4.41
C GLU A 63 3.71 -16.80 -3.82
N ARG A 64 4.48 -17.44 -4.69
CA ARG A 64 5.70 -18.18 -4.32
C ARG A 64 6.94 -17.50 -4.85
N LYS A 65 8.01 -17.47 -4.04
CA LYS A 65 9.31 -16.87 -4.40
C LYS A 65 9.21 -15.39 -4.84
N ARG A 66 8.19 -14.68 -4.35
CA ARG A 66 8.01 -13.24 -4.55
C ARG A 66 8.18 -12.51 -3.21
N PHE A 67 8.59 -11.26 -3.28
CA PHE A 67 8.66 -10.37 -2.12
C PHE A 67 7.91 -9.08 -2.45
N LEU A 68 7.07 -8.62 -1.53
CA LEU A 68 6.34 -7.37 -1.68
C LEU A 68 7.00 -6.28 -0.84
N LYS A 69 7.21 -5.13 -1.48
CA LYS A 69 7.66 -3.89 -0.84
C LYS A 69 6.62 -2.81 -1.09
N VAL A 70 6.51 -1.89 -0.15
CA VAL A 70 5.82 -0.61 -0.37
C VAL A 70 6.88 0.49 -0.49
N ALA A 71 6.64 1.45 -1.38
CA ALA A 71 7.47 2.63 -1.54
C ALA A 71 6.62 3.88 -1.34
N PHE A 72 7.21 4.88 -0.66
CA PHE A 72 6.65 6.22 -0.53
C PHE A 72 7.67 7.19 -1.16
N PRO A 73 7.74 7.24 -2.51
CA PRO A 73 8.65 8.16 -3.16
C PRO A 73 8.29 9.59 -2.76
N VAL A 74 9.28 10.32 -2.26
CA VAL A 74 9.13 11.73 -1.87
C VAL A 74 9.98 12.58 -2.79
N ASP A 75 9.42 13.70 -3.25
CA ASP A 75 10.17 14.70 -4.01
C ASP A 75 10.95 15.62 -3.05
N VAL A 76 11.87 15.02 -2.30
CA VAL A 76 12.74 15.73 -1.36
C VAL A 76 14.15 15.68 -1.88
N ARG A 77 14.68 16.83 -2.27
CA ARG A 77 16.10 16.98 -2.59
C ARG A 77 16.87 17.25 -1.30
N SER A 78 17.33 16.19 -0.66
CA SER A 78 18.25 16.26 0.49
C SER A 78 19.59 15.64 0.09
N GLN A 79 20.62 16.49 -0.02
CA GLN A 79 21.99 16.02 0.02
C GLN A 79 22.35 15.97 1.50
N ARG A 80 22.75 14.81 1.98
CA ARG A 80 23.13 14.63 3.38
C ARG A 80 24.19 15.64 3.79
#